data_AF-A0A432W4I2-F1
#
_entry.id   AF-A0A432W4I2-F1
#
_cell.length_a   1.000
_cell.length_b   1.000
_cell.length_c   1.000
_cell.angle_alpha   90.00
_cell.angle_beta   90.00
_cell.angle_gamma   90.00
#
_symmetry.space_group_name_H-M   'P 1'
#
loop_
_entity.id
_entity.type
_entity.pdbx_description
1 polymer ?
#
loop_
_entity_poly.entity_id
_entity_poly.type
_entity_poly.pdbx_seq_one_letter_code
_entity_poly.pdbx_strand_id
1 'polypeptide(L)'
;MMMHKLTRFPSGKFPQQLLTGDPIIDAYLKSLDLELAGSKKVRADTLQEVSEHLLDHKAKLEKQGQHEDSAAHQAVSSFGEVAMHGREQRRELSRSFFKKFFIMGSGFATLMFFIQGFSNEGLVSEWRVWAVMFAFNFLLFGALMSFWSTFMLAGDRSDSSWSSANKAETELKVYSGRSSKWAAIFLVIVMSALSGLFLAGLLGYGLMQNTWIGASLLLVIVGIRNALAALTAWTRYRLSPSSFYICSVWGKTEIPRSQITDIRRLPIWMSLVRISMGWQYLLCWCDDNGQKKQKVVAINDEMKHSNQLLAVLNDDVIVNKSNTPAES
;
A
#
# COMPACT_ATOMS: atom_id res chain seq x y z
N MET A 1 17.83 15.37 -20.87
CA MET A 1 18.14 14.22 -21.75
C MET A 1 17.26 13.02 -21.37
N MET A 2 16.91 12.18 -22.34
CA MET A 2 15.75 11.27 -22.46
C MET A 2 15.58 10.10 -21.46
N MET A 3 16.17 10.11 -20.25
CA MET A 3 16.08 8.96 -19.33
C MET A 3 14.65 8.60 -18.91
N HIS A 4 13.72 9.56 -18.84
CA HIS A 4 12.32 9.27 -18.49
C HIS A 4 11.60 8.43 -19.55
N LYS A 5 12.02 8.48 -20.83
CA LYS A 5 11.47 7.61 -21.89
C LYS A 5 11.75 6.14 -21.62
N LEU A 6 12.89 5.82 -20.99
CA LEU A 6 13.25 4.45 -20.62
C LEU A 6 12.35 3.89 -19.51
N THR A 7 11.71 4.75 -18.72
CA THR A 7 10.78 4.35 -17.66
C THR A 7 9.31 4.31 -18.11
N ARG A 8 9.04 4.52 -19.41
CA ARG A 8 7.69 4.61 -19.97
C ARG A 8 7.32 3.29 -20.67
N PHE A 9 6.57 2.41 -20.00
CA PHE A 9 6.20 1.08 -20.52
C PHE A 9 4.68 0.88 -20.67
N PRO A 10 4.18 0.03 -21.59
CA PRO A 10 4.58 -0.18 -22.98
C PRO A 10 3.76 0.68 -23.97
N SER A 11 2.73 1.41 -23.51
CA SER A 11 1.89 2.25 -24.38
C SER A 11 2.34 3.69 -24.34
N GLY A 12 2.71 4.26 -25.49
CA GLY A 12 2.94 5.69 -25.65
C GLY A 12 1.67 6.54 -25.73
N LYS A 13 0.51 5.91 -26.00
CA LYS A 13 -0.77 6.60 -26.25
C LYS A 13 -1.48 6.98 -24.94
N PHE A 14 -2.10 8.16 -24.97
CA PHE A 14 -3.00 8.64 -23.93
C PHE A 14 -4.20 7.69 -23.76
N PRO A 15 -4.59 7.33 -22.52
CA PRO A 15 -5.75 6.48 -22.26
C PRO A 15 -7.05 7.25 -22.54
N GLN A 16 -7.80 6.84 -23.57
CA GLN A 16 -9.04 7.51 -24.01
C GLN A 16 -10.12 7.62 -22.91
N GLN A 17 -10.14 6.68 -21.97
CA GLN A 17 -11.07 6.68 -20.83
C GLN A 17 -10.84 7.84 -19.83
N LEU A 18 -9.72 8.56 -19.93
CA LEU A 18 -9.41 9.73 -19.10
C LEU A 18 -9.73 11.06 -19.81
N LEU A 19 -10.39 11.04 -20.97
CA LEU A 19 -10.91 12.26 -21.56
C LEU A 19 -12.09 12.77 -20.73
N THR A 20 -12.06 14.06 -20.43
CA THR A 20 -13.06 14.74 -19.60
C THR A 20 -14.21 15.31 -20.43
N GLY A 21 -14.03 15.45 -21.75
CA GLY A 21 -14.94 16.17 -22.62
C GLY A 21 -14.67 17.67 -22.70
N ASP A 22 -13.80 18.20 -21.83
CA ASP A 22 -13.32 19.58 -21.89
C ASP A 22 -12.00 19.64 -22.69
N PRO A 23 -11.96 20.35 -23.83
CA PRO A 23 -10.78 20.36 -24.70
C PRO A 23 -9.54 21.01 -24.06
N ILE A 24 -9.72 21.96 -23.15
CA ILE A 24 -8.63 22.67 -22.48
C ILE A 24 -7.98 21.74 -21.44
N ILE A 25 -8.80 21.08 -20.62
CA ILE A 25 -8.32 20.10 -19.64
C ILE A 25 -7.71 18.89 -20.35
N ASP A 26 -8.34 18.38 -21.40
CA ASP A 26 -7.83 17.23 -22.16
C ASP A 26 -6.49 17.52 -22.83
N ALA A 27 -6.27 18.74 -23.32
CA ALA A 27 -4.98 19.16 -23.88
C ALA A 27 -3.89 19.21 -22.80
N TYR A 28 -4.22 19.71 -21.61
CA TYR A 28 -3.32 19.73 -20.47
C TYR A 28 -2.95 18.30 -20.03
N LEU A 29 -3.93 17.41 -19.86
CA LEU A 29 -3.72 16.02 -19.47
C LEU A 29 -2.87 15.24 -20.48
N LYS A 30 -3.09 15.45 -21.79
CA LYS A 30 -2.26 14.84 -22.85
C LYS A 30 -0.82 15.31 -22.78
N SER A 31 -0.61 16.61 -22.53
CA SER A 31 0.72 17.18 -22.34
C SER A 31 1.39 16.61 -21.09
N LEU A 32 0.64 16.47 -20.00
CA LEU A 32 1.13 15.88 -18.76
C LEU A 32 1.52 14.42 -18.92
N ASP A 33 0.71 13.61 -19.60
CA ASP A 33 1.05 12.20 -19.84
C ASP A 33 2.44 12.06 -20.46
N LEU A 34 2.84 12.93 -21.39
CA LEU A 34 4.16 12.89 -22.04
C LEU A 34 5.32 13.06 -21.06
N GLU A 35 5.12 13.79 -19.97
CA GLU A 35 6.13 14.03 -18.94
C GLU A 35 6.15 12.95 -17.84
N LEU A 36 5.07 12.18 -17.66
CA LEU A 36 4.98 11.18 -16.59
C LEU A 36 5.83 9.94 -16.87
N ALA A 37 6.41 9.39 -15.79
CA ALA A 37 7.14 8.12 -15.81
C ALA A 37 6.29 6.94 -15.29
N GLY A 38 6.69 5.73 -15.63
CA GLY A 38 6.05 4.49 -15.19
C GLY A 38 5.19 3.81 -16.26
N SER A 39 4.56 2.71 -15.84
CA SER A 39 3.64 1.93 -16.66
C SER A 39 2.41 2.74 -17.04
N LYS A 40 1.69 2.28 -18.07
CA LYS A 40 0.39 2.86 -18.44
C LYS A 40 -0.55 3.00 -17.23
N LYS A 41 -0.54 2.04 -16.31
CA LYS A 41 -1.38 2.11 -15.10
C LYS A 41 -0.91 3.23 -14.17
N VAL A 42 0.38 3.30 -13.84
CA VAL A 42 0.93 4.34 -12.95
C VAL A 42 0.62 5.74 -13.48
N ARG A 43 0.80 5.96 -14.79
CA ARG A 43 0.49 7.25 -15.40
C ARG A 43 -1.01 7.54 -15.42
N ALA A 44 -1.83 6.53 -15.73
CA ALA A 44 -3.29 6.69 -15.72
C ALA A 44 -3.81 7.09 -14.33
N ASP A 45 -3.28 6.50 -13.26
CA ASP A 45 -3.68 6.83 -11.89
C ASP A 45 -3.33 8.29 -11.55
N THR A 46 -2.12 8.76 -11.91
CA THR A 46 -1.74 10.18 -11.74
C THR A 46 -2.61 11.11 -12.59
N LEU A 47 -2.87 10.76 -13.85
CA LEU A 47 -3.69 11.57 -14.75
C LEU A 47 -5.14 11.67 -14.27
N GLN A 48 -5.67 10.59 -13.72
CA GLN A 48 -7.02 10.56 -13.14
C GLN A 48 -7.11 11.51 -11.94
N GLU A 49 -6.15 11.45 -11.01
CA GLU A 49 -6.10 12.36 -9.85
C GLU A 49 -6.04 13.82 -10.29
N VAL A 50 -5.17 14.15 -11.26
CA VAL A 50 -5.07 15.51 -11.81
C VAL A 50 -6.36 15.94 -12.51
N SER A 51 -6.96 15.04 -13.30
CA SER A 51 -8.23 15.29 -14.00
C SER A 51 -9.34 15.65 -13.00
N GLU A 52 -9.46 14.89 -11.92
CA GLU A 52 -10.47 15.11 -10.89
C GLU A 52 -10.25 16.46 -10.18
N HIS A 53 -9.00 16.79 -9.83
CA HIS A 53 -8.67 18.09 -9.25
C HIS A 53 -8.99 19.27 -10.17
N LEU A 54 -8.72 19.15 -11.48
CA LEU A 54 -9.01 20.19 -12.45
C LEU A 54 -10.52 20.37 -12.64
N LEU A 55 -11.29 19.28 -12.73
CA LEU A 55 -12.74 19.33 -12.85
C LEU A 55 -13.40 19.90 -11.59
N ASP A 56 -12.95 19.51 -10.41
CA ASP A 56 -13.43 20.06 -9.14
C ASP A 56 -13.15 21.57 -9.03
N HIS A 57 -11.99 22.02 -9.51
CA HIS A 57 -11.65 23.45 -9.51
C HIS A 57 -12.47 24.23 -10.53
N LYS A 58 -12.61 23.71 -11.76
CA LYS A 58 -13.48 24.29 -12.80
C LYS A 58 -14.91 24.45 -12.29
N ALA A 59 -15.50 23.39 -11.71
CA ALA A 59 -16.85 23.44 -11.18
C ALA A 59 -17.02 24.46 -10.03
N LYS A 60 -15.99 24.71 -9.24
CA LYS A 60 -16.01 25.77 -8.21
C LYS A 60 -16.02 27.17 -8.84
N LEU A 61 -15.24 27.39 -9.89
CA LEU A 61 -15.17 28.67 -10.60
C LEU A 61 -16.47 28.98 -11.36
N GLU A 62 -17.10 27.96 -11.96
CA GLU A 62 -18.43 28.09 -12.58
C GLU A 62 -19.51 28.47 -11.57
N LYS A 63 -19.48 27.86 -10.38
CA LYS A 63 -20.38 28.24 -9.26
C LYS A 63 -20.17 29.68 -8.79
N GLN A 64 -19.01 30.26 -9.03
CA GLN A 64 -18.70 31.66 -8.77
C GLN A 64 -19.13 32.59 -9.92
N GLY A 65 -19.77 32.05 -10.96
CA GLY A 65 -20.31 32.80 -12.10
C GLY A 65 -19.34 32.96 -13.27
N GLN A 66 -18.20 32.25 -13.29
CA GLN A 66 -17.31 32.27 -14.44
C GLN A 66 -17.89 31.44 -15.61
N HIS A 67 -17.64 31.91 -16.83
CA HIS A 67 -17.95 31.16 -18.04
C HIS A 67 -17.08 29.90 -18.14
N GLU A 68 -17.65 28.80 -18.64
CA GLU A 68 -17.05 27.47 -18.71
C GLU A 68 -15.60 27.47 -19.22
N ASP A 69 -15.34 28.04 -20.40
CA ASP A 69 -13.99 28.10 -20.99
C ASP A 69 -12.99 28.89 -20.13
N SER A 70 -13.45 30.00 -19.52
CA SER A 70 -12.59 30.81 -18.65
C SER A 70 -12.26 30.07 -17.35
N ALA A 71 -13.24 29.35 -16.80
CA ALA A 71 -13.05 28.52 -15.62
C ALA A 71 -12.07 27.38 -15.91
N ALA A 72 -12.15 26.74 -17.08
CA ALA A 72 -11.21 25.70 -17.49
C ALA A 72 -9.78 26.22 -17.65
N HIS A 73 -9.61 27.36 -18.33
CA HIS A 73 -8.30 28.01 -18.47
C HIS A 73 -7.70 28.39 -17.11
N GLN A 74 -8.50 28.98 -16.23
CA GLN A 74 -8.05 29.38 -14.90
C GLN A 74 -7.75 28.18 -14.01
N ALA A 75 -8.52 27.09 -14.10
CA ALA A 75 -8.26 25.86 -13.37
C ALA A 75 -6.89 25.27 -13.77
N VAL A 76 -6.62 25.18 -15.08
CA VAL A 76 -5.34 24.70 -15.62
C VAL A 76 -4.18 25.62 -15.24
N SER A 77 -4.33 26.94 -15.41
CA SER A 77 -3.25 27.89 -15.08
C SER A 77 -2.90 27.89 -13.60
N SER A 78 -3.92 27.74 -12.74
CA SER A 78 -3.74 27.68 -11.28
C SER A 78 -3.11 26.37 -10.82
N PHE A 79 -3.32 25.28 -11.57
CA PHE A 79 -2.72 23.98 -11.24
C PHE A 79 -1.20 23.96 -11.52
N GLY A 80 -0.73 24.78 -12.47
CA GLY A 80 0.68 25.01 -12.73
C GLY A 80 1.23 24.29 -13.97
N GLU A 81 2.54 24.37 -14.17
CA GLU A 81 3.18 23.87 -15.39
C GLU A 81 3.32 22.34 -15.41
N VAL A 82 2.99 21.74 -16.55
CA VAL A 82 3.15 20.31 -16.83
C VAL A 82 4.55 19.78 -16.49
N ALA A 83 5.60 20.52 -16.87
CA ALA A 83 6.98 20.10 -16.65
C ALA A 83 7.38 20.07 -15.17
N MET A 84 6.73 20.88 -14.33
CA MET A 84 6.94 20.86 -12.88
C MET A 84 6.34 19.59 -12.27
N HIS A 85 5.08 19.28 -12.59
CA HIS A 85 4.39 18.07 -12.14
C HIS A 85 5.10 16.79 -12.56
N GLY A 86 5.56 16.72 -13.82
CA GLY A 86 6.35 15.59 -14.30
C GLY A 86 7.68 15.43 -13.56
N ARG A 87 8.37 16.53 -13.22
CA ARG A 87 9.60 16.48 -12.41
C ARG A 87 9.33 16.00 -10.99
N GLU A 88 8.26 16.48 -10.36
CA GLU A 88 7.88 16.09 -9.01
C GLU A 88 7.53 14.61 -8.93
N GLN A 89 6.65 14.12 -9.82
CA GLN A 89 6.29 12.70 -9.91
C GLN A 89 7.52 11.80 -10.08
N ARG A 90 8.45 12.17 -10.97
CA ARG A 90 9.70 11.41 -11.17
C ARG A 90 10.60 11.42 -9.94
N ARG A 91 10.67 12.53 -9.20
CA ARG A 91 11.44 12.64 -7.95
C ARG A 91 10.84 11.73 -6.88
N GLU A 92 9.51 11.72 -6.74
CA GLU A 92 8.80 10.85 -5.80
C GLU A 92 8.98 9.38 -6.13
N LEU A 93 8.80 9.00 -7.40
CA LEU A 93 9.04 7.63 -7.86
C LEU A 93 10.49 7.21 -7.60
N SER A 94 11.48 8.07 -7.89
CA SER A 94 12.88 7.76 -7.63
C SER A 94 13.15 7.56 -6.14
N ARG A 95 12.61 8.43 -5.27
CA ARG A 95 12.72 8.31 -3.82
C ARG A 95 12.09 7.01 -3.31
N SER A 96 10.92 6.67 -3.84
CA SER A 96 10.21 5.42 -3.54
C SER A 96 11.01 4.19 -3.99
N PHE A 97 11.56 4.24 -5.20
CA PHE A 97 12.42 3.19 -5.75
C PHE A 97 13.62 2.93 -4.84
N PHE A 98 14.41 3.96 -4.49
CA PHE A 98 15.59 3.77 -3.65
C PHE A 98 15.22 3.26 -2.25
N LYS A 99 14.15 3.79 -1.65
CA LYS A 99 13.66 3.30 -0.36
C LYS A 99 13.31 1.81 -0.43
N LYS A 100 12.54 1.39 -1.43
CA LYS A 100 12.18 -0.04 -1.61
C LYS A 100 13.39 -0.89 -1.97
N PHE A 101 14.35 -0.36 -2.72
CA PHE A 101 15.57 -1.05 -3.13
C PHE A 101 16.37 -1.50 -1.92
N PHE A 102 16.64 -0.59 -0.99
CA PHE A 102 17.36 -0.93 0.23
C PHE A 102 16.57 -1.89 1.12
N ILE A 103 15.26 -1.69 1.29
CA ILE A 103 14.42 -2.55 2.14
C ILE A 103 14.31 -3.97 1.56
N MET A 104 13.91 -4.10 0.29
CA MET A 104 13.69 -5.41 -0.36
C MET A 104 15.02 -6.11 -0.63
N GLY A 105 16.04 -5.38 -1.11
CA GLY A 105 17.36 -5.93 -1.38
C GLY A 105 18.03 -6.45 -0.10
N SER A 106 18.04 -5.66 0.98
CA SER A 106 18.65 -6.10 2.25
C SER A 106 17.88 -7.25 2.87
N GLY A 107 16.54 -7.21 2.87
CA GLY A 107 15.71 -8.28 3.40
C GLY A 107 15.95 -9.61 2.69
N PHE A 108 15.99 -9.60 1.36
CA PHE A 108 16.22 -10.82 0.57
C PHE A 108 17.66 -11.33 0.66
N ALA A 109 18.65 -10.44 0.57
CA ALA A 109 20.06 -10.83 0.68
C ALA A 109 20.36 -11.42 2.06
N THR A 110 19.79 -10.84 3.13
CA THR A 110 19.92 -11.36 4.50
C THR A 110 19.25 -12.73 4.63
N LEU A 111 18.05 -12.89 4.07
CA LEU A 111 17.35 -14.18 4.07
C LEU A 111 18.18 -15.26 3.36
N MET A 112 18.70 -14.96 2.16
CA MET A 112 19.53 -15.90 1.40
C MET A 112 20.85 -16.21 2.10
N PHE A 113 21.46 -15.21 2.74
CA PHE A 113 22.65 -15.39 3.55
C PHE A 113 22.40 -16.38 4.70
N PHE A 114 21.28 -16.26 5.42
CA PHE A 114 20.94 -17.22 6.47
C PHE A 114 20.65 -18.62 5.91
N ILE A 115 19.86 -18.73 4.84
CA ILE A 115 19.54 -20.04 4.24
C ILE A 115 20.82 -20.77 3.84
N GLN A 116 21.74 -20.09 3.15
CA GLN A 116 23.03 -20.67 2.76
C GLN A 116 23.87 -21.00 4.00
N GLY A 117 23.85 -20.14 5.02
CA GLY A 117 24.64 -20.28 6.25
C GLY A 117 24.27 -21.54 7.02
N PHE A 118 22.98 -21.90 6.99
CA PHE A 118 22.47 -23.10 7.65
C PHE A 118 22.53 -24.37 6.78
N SER A 119 22.74 -24.26 5.46
CA SER A 119 22.74 -25.41 4.55
C SER A 119 24.14 -26.00 4.28
N ASN A 120 25.21 -25.22 4.48
CA ASN A 120 26.56 -25.64 4.12
C ASN A 120 27.38 -26.06 5.34
N GLU A 121 27.52 -27.36 5.59
CA GLU A 121 28.44 -27.91 6.61
C GLU A 121 29.94 -27.84 6.22
N GLY A 122 30.29 -27.36 5.02
CA GLY A 122 31.67 -27.48 4.50
C GLY A 122 32.28 -26.26 3.79
N LEU A 123 31.63 -25.09 3.76
CA LEU A 123 32.08 -23.91 2.98
C LEU A 123 32.45 -22.71 3.86
N VAL A 124 33.22 -22.98 4.92
CA VAL A 124 33.65 -21.97 5.90
C VAL A 124 34.84 -21.11 5.42
N SER A 125 35.50 -21.41 4.29
CA SER A 125 36.80 -20.78 3.98
C SER A 125 36.78 -19.48 3.18
N GLU A 126 35.70 -19.09 2.49
CA GLU A 126 35.73 -17.92 1.61
C GLU A 126 34.61 -16.90 1.86
N TRP A 127 34.78 -16.06 2.88
CA TRP A 127 33.93 -14.88 3.16
C TRP A 127 33.70 -13.99 1.92
N ARG A 128 34.62 -14.03 0.95
CA ARG A 128 34.49 -13.33 -0.33
C ARG A 128 33.32 -13.85 -1.15
N VAL A 129 33.12 -15.17 -1.22
CA VAL A 129 31.99 -15.77 -1.94
C VAL A 129 30.67 -15.33 -1.30
N TRP A 130 30.60 -15.34 0.04
CA TRP A 130 29.45 -14.83 0.78
C TRP A 130 29.15 -13.36 0.50
N ALA A 131 30.17 -12.51 0.51
CA ALA A 131 30.01 -11.08 0.22
C ALA A 131 29.53 -10.85 -1.22
N VAL A 132 30.08 -11.59 -2.20
CA VAL A 132 29.67 -11.51 -3.60
C VAL A 132 28.23 -12.00 -3.78
N MET A 133 27.86 -13.13 -3.19
CA MET A 133 26.49 -13.65 -3.26
C MET A 133 25.49 -12.72 -2.56
N PHE A 134 25.85 -12.15 -1.41
CA PHE A 134 25.02 -11.16 -0.72
C PHE A 134 24.83 -9.92 -1.60
N ALA A 135 25.91 -9.35 -2.15
CA ALA A 135 25.84 -8.20 -3.03
C ALA A 135 25.01 -8.49 -4.29
N PHE A 136 25.20 -9.65 -4.91
CA PHE A 136 24.40 -10.05 -6.08
C PHE A 136 22.91 -10.16 -5.75
N ASN A 137 22.55 -10.86 -4.67
CA ASN A 137 21.15 -11.00 -4.24
C ASN A 137 20.55 -9.64 -3.87
N PHE A 138 21.30 -8.79 -3.17
CA PHE A 138 20.90 -7.44 -2.79
C PHE A 138 20.60 -6.58 -4.03
N LEU A 139 21.55 -6.53 -4.97
CA LEU A 139 21.46 -5.71 -6.18
C LEU A 139 20.36 -6.23 -7.12
N LEU A 140 20.37 -7.53 -7.44
CA LEU A 140 19.44 -8.11 -8.41
C LEU A 140 18.00 -8.05 -7.90
N PHE A 141 17.74 -8.58 -6.70
CA PHE A 141 16.39 -8.63 -6.15
C PHE A 141 15.91 -7.24 -5.77
N GLY A 142 16.78 -6.43 -5.17
CA GLY A 142 16.50 -5.04 -4.82
C GLY A 142 16.10 -4.24 -6.06
N ALA A 143 16.87 -4.30 -7.15
CA ALA A 143 16.57 -3.58 -8.37
C ALA A 143 15.28 -4.08 -9.03
N LEU A 144 15.14 -5.39 -9.22
CA LEU A 144 14.00 -5.99 -9.92
C LEU A 144 12.68 -5.71 -9.19
N MET A 145 12.61 -5.99 -7.89
CA MET A 145 11.38 -5.84 -7.11
C MET A 145 11.02 -4.38 -6.86
N SER A 146 12.02 -3.51 -6.70
CA SER A 146 11.76 -2.07 -6.51
C SER A 146 11.33 -1.41 -7.80
N PHE A 147 11.91 -1.84 -8.94
CA PHE A 147 11.48 -1.42 -10.25
C PHE A 147 10.03 -1.85 -10.50
N TRP A 148 9.73 -3.13 -10.28
CA TRP A 148 8.38 -3.67 -10.46
C TRP A 148 7.35 -2.97 -9.57
N SER A 149 7.65 -2.81 -8.29
CA SER A 149 6.71 -2.22 -7.33
C SER A 149 6.55 -0.70 -7.43
N THR A 150 7.45 0.01 -8.12
CA THR A 150 7.40 1.48 -8.23
C THR A 150 6.96 1.94 -9.61
N PHE A 151 7.45 1.29 -10.66
CA PHE A 151 7.18 1.69 -12.04
C PHE A 151 6.15 0.81 -12.73
N MET A 152 5.96 -0.45 -12.33
CA MET A 152 4.97 -1.33 -12.97
C MET A 152 3.64 -1.38 -12.23
N LEU A 153 3.70 -1.59 -10.91
CA LEU A 153 2.53 -1.62 -10.04
C LEU A 153 2.13 -0.20 -9.67
N ALA A 154 0.99 0.25 -10.20
CA ALA A 154 0.35 1.43 -9.67
C ALA A 154 -0.30 1.08 -8.33
N GLY A 155 0.07 1.81 -7.28
CA GLY A 155 -0.66 1.78 -6.02
C GLY A 155 -2.07 2.29 -6.30
N ASP A 156 -3.09 1.54 -5.88
CA ASP A 156 -4.50 1.92 -6.01
C ASP A 156 -4.78 3.13 -5.08
N ARG A 157 -4.27 4.31 -5.46
CA ARG A 157 -4.51 5.58 -4.74
C ARG A 157 -5.76 6.30 -5.21
N SER A 158 -6.36 5.87 -6.33
CA SER A 158 -7.59 6.46 -6.83
C SER A 158 -8.81 5.87 -6.11
N ASP A 159 -9.44 6.68 -5.25
CA ASP A 159 -10.89 6.90 -5.29
C ASP A 159 -11.14 8.24 -4.58
N SER A 160 -11.16 9.32 -5.36
CA SER A 160 -11.59 10.67 -4.96
C SER A 160 -13.12 10.81 -4.92
N SER A 161 -13.88 9.73 -5.13
CA SER A 161 -15.34 9.74 -5.09
C SER A 161 -15.92 10.14 -3.73
N TRP A 162 -15.08 10.24 -2.69
CA TRP A 162 -15.43 10.89 -1.43
C TRP A 162 -15.34 12.42 -1.59
N SER A 163 -16.21 12.98 -2.43
CA SER A 163 -16.40 14.42 -2.51
C SER A 163 -16.80 14.93 -1.12
N SER A 164 -16.16 16.00 -0.68
CA SER A 164 -16.36 16.61 0.65
C SER A 164 -17.81 17.01 0.94
N ALA A 165 -18.68 17.02 -0.07
CA ALA A 165 -20.09 17.35 0.04
C ALA A 165 -20.95 16.24 0.68
N ASN A 166 -20.47 15.00 0.76
CA ASN A 166 -21.27 13.85 1.19
C ASN A 166 -20.76 13.13 2.45
N LYS A 167 -19.89 13.80 3.23
CA LYS A 167 -19.25 13.23 4.45
C LYS A 167 -20.22 12.72 5.52
N ALA A 168 -21.43 13.26 5.59
CA ALA A 168 -22.41 12.92 6.63
C ALA A 168 -23.27 11.70 6.29
N GLU A 169 -23.44 11.36 5.01
CA GLU A 169 -24.39 10.32 4.57
C GLU A 169 -23.76 9.15 3.82
N THR A 170 -22.56 9.32 3.23
CA THR A 170 -21.94 8.21 2.48
C THR A 170 -21.04 7.33 3.33
N GLU A 171 -21.40 6.05 3.33
CA GLU A 171 -20.61 4.95 3.86
C GLU A 171 -19.21 4.90 3.22
N LEU A 172 -18.15 5.02 4.03
CA LEU A 172 -16.77 4.91 3.58
C LEU A 172 -16.36 3.43 3.56
N LYS A 173 -15.98 2.92 2.38
CA LYS A 173 -15.54 1.53 2.19
C LYS A 173 -14.03 1.47 1.94
N VAL A 174 -13.28 0.85 2.83
CA VAL A 174 -11.84 0.64 2.70
C VAL A 174 -11.56 -0.82 2.36
N TYR A 175 -10.88 -1.06 1.25
CA TYR A 175 -10.58 -2.41 0.78
C TYR A 175 -9.30 -2.44 -0.05
N SER A 176 -8.64 -3.59 -0.08
CA SER A 176 -7.48 -3.80 -0.94
C SER A 176 -7.91 -3.97 -2.41
N GLY A 177 -7.15 -3.35 -3.31
CA GLY A 177 -7.34 -3.46 -4.75
C GLY A 177 -7.20 -4.90 -5.28
N ARG A 178 -7.64 -5.12 -6.52
CA ARG A 178 -7.61 -6.46 -7.15
C ARG A 178 -6.17 -6.98 -7.31
N SER A 179 -5.22 -6.10 -7.61
CA SER A 179 -3.78 -6.44 -7.69
C SER A 179 -3.22 -6.92 -6.36
N SER A 180 -3.54 -6.24 -5.25
CA SER A 180 -3.08 -6.61 -3.91
C SER A 180 -3.61 -7.98 -3.49
N LYS A 181 -4.86 -8.32 -3.85
CA LYS A 181 -5.42 -9.67 -3.63
C LYS A 181 -4.69 -10.74 -4.44
N TRP A 182 -4.37 -10.49 -5.71
CA TRP A 182 -3.59 -11.44 -6.50
C TRP A 182 -2.18 -11.63 -5.96
N ALA A 183 -1.52 -10.54 -5.53
CA ALA A 183 -0.22 -10.60 -4.87
C ALA A 183 -0.28 -11.41 -3.57
N ALA A 184 -1.36 -11.26 -2.79
CA ALA A 184 -1.59 -12.04 -1.59
C ALA A 184 -1.79 -13.53 -1.90
N ILE A 185 -2.59 -13.90 -2.91
CA ILE A 185 -2.74 -15.30 -3.35
C ILE A 185 -1.39 -15.89 -3.75
N PHE A 186 -0.63 -15.17 -4.59
CA PHE A 186 0.70 -15.60 -5.01
C PHE A 186 1.62 -15.83 -3.80
N LEU A 187 1.62 -14.90 -2.85
CA LEU A 187 2.43 -15.02 -1.65
C LEU A 187 1.99 -16.21 -0.77
N VAL A 188 0.69 -16.46 -0.61
CA VAL A 188 0.19 -17.66 0.10
C VAL A 188 0.73 -18.92 -0.55
N ILE A 189 0.66 -19.04 -1.88
CA ILE A 189 1.13 -20.22 -2.61
C ILE A 189 2.63 -20.40 -2.41
N VAL A 190 3.43 -19.35 -2.64
CA VAL A 190 4.89 -19.41 -2.53
C VAL A 190 5.32 -19.74 -1.10
N MET A 191 4.76 -19.05 -0.10
CA MET A 191 5.13 -19.26 1.30
C MET A 191 4.67 -20.61 1.83
N SER A 192 3.51 -21.12 1.38
CA SER A 192 3.06 -22.47 1.72
C SER A 192 3.93 -23.54 1.06
N ALA A 193 4.32 -23.35 -0.20
CA ALA A 193 5.23 -24.26 -0.89
C ALA A 193 6.61 -24.29 -0.22
N LEU A 194 7.18 -23.13 0.11
CA LEU A 194 8.44 -23.04 0.86
C LEU A 194 8.32 -23.71 2.23
N SER A 195 7.25 -23.45 2.98
CA SER A 195 7.00 -24.12 4.27
C SER A 195 6.91 -25.64 4.10
N GLY A 196 6.22 -26.11 3.06
CA GLY A 196 6.11 -27.53 2.73
C GLY A 196 7.47 -28.16 2.39
N LEU A 197 8.33 -27.45 1.66
CA LEU A 197 9.70 -27.91 1.36
C LEU A 197 10.56 -28.03 2.62
N PHE A 198 10.50 -27.06 3.53
CA PHE A 198 11.23 -27.14 4.81
C PHE A 198 10.66 -28.22 5.74
N LEU A 199 9.33 -28.40 5.74
CA LEU A 199 8.67 -29.47 6.49
C LEU A 199 9.04 -30.86 5.94
N ALA A 200 9.11 -31.02 4.62
CA ALA A 200 9.59 -32.25 3.99
C ALA A 200 11.07 -32.51 4.33
N GLY A 201 11.90 -31.46 4.36
CA GLY A 201 13.29 -31.53 4.81
C GLY A 201 13.42 -32.05 6.24
N LEU A 202 12.56 -31.59 7.17
CA LEU A 202 12.50 -32.10 8.55
C LEU A 202 12.16 -33.60 8.63
N LEU A 203 11.39 -34.11 7.65
CA LEU A 203 11.04 -35.52 7.54
C LEU A 203 12.11 -36.34 6.79
N GLY A 204 13.23 -35.72 6.42
CA GLY A 204 14.32 -36.38 5.71
C GLY A 204 14.17 -36.46 4.20
N TYR A 205 13.26 -35.68 3.60
CA TYR A 205 13.02 -35.68 2.15
C TYR A 205 13.50 -34.39 1.47
N GLY A 206 14.19 -34.54 0.32
CA GLY A 206 14.49 -33.45 -0.60
C GLY A 206 15.75 -32.63 -0.28
N LEU A 207 15.89 -31.50 -0.98
CA LEU A 207 17.11 -30.67 -0.97
C LEU A 207 17.44 -30.04 0.41
N MET A 208 16.50 -30.07 1.36
CA MET A 208 16.64 -29.46 2.68
C MET A 208 16.85 -30.48 3.81
N GLN A 209 17.09 -31.76 3.48
CA GLN A 209 17.29 -32.84 4.47
C GLN A 209 18.43 -32.57 5.47
N ASN A 210 19.50 -31.90 5.03
CA ASN A 210 20.69 -31.62 5.85
C ASN A 210 20.63 -30.27 6.57
N THR A 211 19.50 -29.58 6.53
CA THR A 211 19.36 -28.27 7.18
C THR A 211 19.14 -28.46 8.68
N TRP A 212 19.75 -27.63 9.52
CA TRP A 212 19.54 -27.66 10.96
C TRP A 212 18.04 -27.64 11.33
N ILE A 213 17.59 -28.58 12.17
CA ILE A 213 16.17 -28.76 12.54
C ILE A 213 15.52 -27.45 13.00
N GLY A 214 16.23 -26.69 13.84
CA GLY A 214 15.72 -25.41 14.34
C GLY A 214 15.54 -24.35 13.24
N ALA A 215 16.42 -24.33 12.24
CA ALA A 215 16.30 -23.40 11.10
C ALA A 215 15.12 -23.78 10.23
N SER A 216 14.95 -25.07 9.93
CA SER A 216 13.79 -25.56 9.17
C SER A 216 12.48 -25.24 9.88
N LEU A 217 12.38 -25.49 11.20
CA LEU A 217 11.19 -25.12 11.99
C LEU A 217 10.93 -23.62 11.97
N LEU A 218 11.97 -22.80 12.15
CA LEU A 218 11.84 -21.34 12.08
C LEU A 218 11.31 -20.88 10.72
N LEU A 219 11.84 -21.43 9.63
CA LEU A 219 11.42 -21.09 8.26
C LEU A 219 10.00 -21.57 7.95
N VAL A 220 9.58 -22.73 8.47
CA VAL A 220 8.18 -23.18 8.41
C VAL A 220 7.27 -22.17 9.14
N ILE A 221 7.63 -21.76 10.36
CA ILE A 221 6.85 -20.79 11.14
C ILE A 221 6.76 -19.45 10.39
N VAL A 222 7.88 -18.96 9.85
CA VAL A 222 7.92 -17.71 9.07
C VAL A 222 7.08 -17.81 7.80
N GLY A 223 7.15 -18.92 7.07
CA GLY A 223 6.37 -19.14 5.87
C GLY A 223 4.87 -19.23 6.14
N ILE A 224 4.43 -20.03 7.12
CA ILE A 224 3.02 -20.11 7.56
C ILE A 224 2.54 -18.73 8.01
N ARG A 225 3.35 -18.02 8.81
CA ARG A 225 3.02 -16.66 9.26
C ARG A 225 2.83 -15.71 8.09
N ASN A 226 3.73 -15.70 7.10
CA ASN A 226 3.62 -14.82 5.94
C ASN A 226 2.40 -15.17 5.07
N ALA A 227 2.08 -16.46 4.92
CA ALA A 227 0.88 -16.91 4.24
C ALA A 227 -0.39 -16.42 4.95
N LEU A 228 -0.47 -16.58 6.28
CA LEU A 228 -1.59 -16.06 7.06
C LEU A 228 -1.66 -14.52 7.05
N ALA A 229 -0.52 -13.84 7.06
CA ALA A 229 -0.45 -12.38 6.98
C ALA A 229 -0.97 -11.87 5.62
N ALA A 230 -0.76 -12.61 4.54
CA ALA A 230 -1.30 -12.27 3.23
C ALA A 230 -2.84 -12.24 3.21
N LEU A 231 -3.50 -13.01 4.08
CA LEU A 231 -4.97 -13.01 4.20
C LEU A 231 -5.53 -11.65 4.64
N THR A 232 -4.71 -10.74 5.18
CA THR A 232 -5.15 -9.38 5.50
C THR A 232 -5.61 -8.61 4.26
N ALA A 233 -5.15 -8.98 3.05
CA ALA A 233 -5.59 -8.36 1.80
C ALA A 233 -7.10 -8.51 1.54
N TRP A 234 -7.77 -9.48 2.17
CA TRP A 234 -9.22 -9.65 2.08
C TRP A 234 -10.00 -8.91 3.16
N THR A 235 -9.31 -8.29 4.13
CA THR A 235 -9.97 -7.47 5.14
C THR A 235 -10.57 -6.25 4.47
N ARG A 236 -11.84 -5.99 4.80
CA ARG A 236 -12.57 -4.79 4.37
C ARG A 236 -13.03 -4.05 5.60
N TYR A 237 -12.90 -2.74 5.55
CA TYR A 237 -13.47 -1.86 6.56
C TYR A 237 -14.62 -1.08 5.95
N ARG A 238 -15.70 -0.94 6.70
CA ARG A 238 -16.86 -0.14 6.31
C ARG A 238 -17.17 0.79 7.47
N LEU A 239 -17.09 2.09 7.23
CA LEU A 239 -17.47 3.11 8.20
C LEU A 239 -18.84 3.67 7.80
N SER A 240 -19.83 3.38 8.63
CA SER A 240 -21.19 3.92 8.57
C SER A 240 -21.29 5.16 9.48
N PRO A 241 -22.32 6.01 9.37
CA PRO A 241 -22.51 7.12 10.30
C PRO A 241 -22.50 6.70 11.79
N SER A 242 -23.07 5.54 12.12
CA SER A 242 -23.18 5.05 13.51
C SER A 242 -22.16 3.96 13.91
N SER A 243 -21.68 3.17 12.94
CA SER A 243 -20.92 1.94 13.22
C SER A 243 -19.69 1.80 12.33
N PHE A 244 -18.63 1.26 12.92
CA PHE A 244 -17.43 0.79 12.23
C PHE A 244 -17.45 -0.74 12.10
N TYR A 245 -17.42 -1.23 10.86
CA TYR A 245 -17.43 -2.65 10.55
C TYR A 245 -16.04 -3.11 10.08
N ILE A 246 -15.55 -4.17 10.72
CA ILE A 246 -14.35 -4.89 10.33
C ILE A 246 -14.77 -6.25 9.78
N CYS A 247 -14.70 -6.41 8.46
CA CYS A 247 -15.00 -7.66 7.76
C CYS A 247 -13.68 -8.35 7.39
N SER A 248 -13.32 -9.40 8.12
CA SER A 248 -12.12 -10.20 7.87
C SER A 248 -12.49 -11.62 7.40
N VAL A 249 -11.50 -12.39 6.95
CA VAL A 249 -11.71 -13.82 6.62
C VAL A 249 -12.19 -14.63 7.83
N TRP A 250 -11.83 -14.20 9.04
CA TRP A 250 -12.20 -14.87 10.30
C TRP A 250 -13.55 -14.41 10.88
N GLY A 251 -14.24 -13.46 10.24
CA GLY A 251 -15.54 -12.98 10.68
C GLY A 251 -15.71 -11.47 10.61
N LYS A 252 -16.92 -11.04 10.97
CA LYS A 252 -17.35 -9.64 11.01
C LYS A 252 -17.41 -9.13 12.44
N THR A 253 -16.88 -7.95 12.70
CA THR A 253 -17.01 -7.25 13.98
C THR A 253 -17.62 -5.88 13.72
N GLU A 254 -18.64 -5.53 14.49
CA GLU A 254 -19.27 -4.21 14.48
C GLU A 254 -18.90 -3.49 15.77
N ILE A 255 -18.48 -2.23 15.64
CA ILE A 255 -18.06 -1.37 16.75
C ILE A 255 -18.82 -0.04 16.59
N PRO A 256 -19.72 0.33 17.51
CA PRO A 256 -20.34 1.64 17.50
C PRO A 256 -19.29 2.76 17.54
N ARG A 257 -19.43 3.79 16.69
CA ARG A 257 -18.44 4.88 16.59
C ARG A 257 -18.34 5.70 17.87
N SER A 258 -19.46 5.88 18.57
CA SER A 258 -19.53 6.54 19.88
C SER A 258 -18.74 5.80 20.98
N GLN A 259 -18.48 4.50 20.80
CA GLN A 259 -17.73 3.69 21.76
C GLN A 259 -16.22 3.73 21.54
N ILE A 260 -15.75 4.23 20.39
CA ILE A 260 -14.32 4.25 20.04
C ILE A 260 -13.61 5.30 20.89
N THR A 261 -12.64 4.85 21.69
CA THR A 261 -11.93 5.69 22.66
C THR A 261 -10.51 6.03 22.25
N ASP A 262 -9.85 5.17 21.48
CA ASP A 262 -8.48 5.41 21.01
C ASP A 262 -8.16 4.62 19.74
N ILE A 263 -7.31 5.21 18.90
CA ILE A 263 -6.68 4.51 17.78
C ILE A 263 -5.21 4.92 17.73
N ARG A 264 -4.31 3.95 17.93
CA ARG A 264 -2.87 4.22 17.97
C ARG A 264 -2.08 3.24 17.14
N ARG A 265 -1.06 3.73 16.46
CA ARG A 265 -0.15 2.90 15.68
C ARG A 265 0.73 2.07 16.62
N LEU A 266 0.81 0.77 16.36
CA LEU A 266 1.71 -0.11 17.11
C LEU A 266 3.17 0.18 16.74
N PRO A 267 4.10 0.07 17.72
CA PRO A 267 5.52 0.23 17.44
C PRO A 267 6.00 -0.87 16.47
N ILE A 268 6.99 -0.52 15.64
CA ILE A 268 7.47 -1.38 14.55
C ILE A 268 7.88 -2.77 15.05
N TRP A 269 8.53 -2.86 16.22
CA TRP A 269 8.96 -4.15 16.77
C TRP A 269 7.77 -5.06 17.13
N MET A 270 6.62 -4.51 17.56
CA MET A 270 5.40 -5.32 17.79
C MET A 270 4.81 -5.81 16.46
N SER A 271 4.92 -5.00 15.40
CA SER A 271 4.48 -5.41 14.06
C SER A 271 5.30 -6.59 13.52
N LEU A 272 6.58 -6.69 13.91
CA LEU A 272 7.46 -7.81 13.57
C LEU A 272 7.08 -9.13 14.24
N VAL A 273 6.22 -9.14 15.26
CA VAL A 273 5.76 -10.39 15.91
C VAL A 273 4.38 -10.82 15.38
N ARG A 274 3.60 -9.89 14.82
CA ARG A 274 2.20 -10.14 14.45
C ARG A 274 2.02 -10.61 13.00
N ILE A 275 0.92 -11.33 12.77
CA ILE A 275 0.54 -11.94 11.48
C ILE A 275 -0.27 -10.92 10.65
N SER A 276 0.37 -9.88 10.13
CA SER A 276 -0.32 -8.92 9.27
C SER A 276 0.65 -8.14 8.40
N MET A 277 0.22 -7.87 7.15
CA MET A 277 0.88 -6.91 6.27
C MET A 277 0.31 -5.50 6.45
N GLY A 278 1.18 -4.49 6.37
CA GLY A 278 0.82 -3.07 6.50
C GLY A 278 1.06 -2.50 7.90
N TRP A 279 0.56 -1.27 8.11
CA TRP A 279 0.62 -0.64 9.41
C TRP A 279 -0.46 -1.21 10.33
N GLN A 280 -0.05 -1.59 11.53
CA GLN A 280 -0.96 -2.15 12.53
C GLN A 280 -1.37 -1.06 13.51
N TYR A 281 -2.68 -0.89 13.68
CA TYR A 281 -3.28 0.05 14.61
C TYR A 281 -3.99 -0.73 15.70
N LEU A 282 -3.78 -0.35 16.96
CA LEU A 282 -4.58 -0.83 18.08
C LEU A 282 -5.80 0.09 18.18
N LEU A 283 -6.98 -0.48 17.90
CA LEU A 283 -8.27 0.17 18.10
C LEU A 283 -8.80 -0.22 19.47
N CYS A 284 -9.09 0.76 20.31
CA CYS A 284 -9.66 0.60 21.64
C CYS A 284 -11.07 1.18 21.68
N TRP A 285 -12.00 0.47 22.33
CA TRP A 285 -13.36 0.93 22.55
C TRP A 285 -13.90 0.42 23.89
N CYS A 286 -14.91 1.07 24.43
CA CYS A 286 -15.62 0.59 25.61
C CYS A 286 -16.95 -0.02 25.17
N ASP A 287 -17.28 -1.23 25.62
CA ASP A 287 -18.61 -1.76 25.38
C ASP A 287 -19.69 -1.08 26.25
N ASP A 288 -20.95 -1.47 26.07
CA ASP A 288 -22.08 -0.90 26.82
C ASP A 288 -21.98 -1.11 28.35
N ASN A 289 -21.15 -2.07 28.79
CA ASN A 289 -20.87 -2.32 30.20
C ASN A 289 -19.63 -1.55 30.71
N GLY A 290 -19.07 -0.65 29.89
CA GLY A 290 -17.84 0.08 30.20
C GLY A 290 -16.57 -0.78 30.14
N GLN A 291 -16.63 -2.02 29.66
CA GLN A 291 -15.45 -2.87 29.55
C GLN A 291 -14.60 -2.44 28.35
N LYS A 292 -13.32 -2.18 28.60
CA LYS A 292 -12.35 -1.84 27.57
C LYS A 292 -12.04 -3.06 26.71
N LYS A 293 -12.35 -2.96 25.43
CA LYS A 293 -12.00 -3.93 24.39
C LYS A 293 -10.96 -3.34 23.46
N GLN A 294 -10.14 -4.22 22.90
CA GLN A 294 -9.09 -3.84 21.97
C GLN A 294 -9.01 -4.83 20.81
N LYS A 295 -8.74 -4.31 19.61
CA LYS A 295 -8.55 -5.11 18.41
C LYS A 295 -7.49 -4.48 17.55
N VAL A 296 -6.62 -5.33 16.98
CA VAL A 296 -5.64 -4.86 16.02
C VAL A 296 -6.25 -4.83 14.63
N VAL A 297 -6.08 -3.69 13.98
CA VAL A 297 -6.58 -3.36 12.66
C VAL A 297 -5.37 -3.17 11.75
N ALA A 298 -5.34 -3.91 10.65
CA ALA A 298 -4.26 -3.86 9.67
C ALA A 298 -4.65 -2.93 8.52
N ILE A 299 -4.10 -1.71 8.51
CA ILE A 299 -4.38 -0.73 7.46
C ILE A 299 -3.13 -0.61 6.61
N ASN A 300 -3.22 -1.07 5.36
CA ASN A 300 -2.14 -0.97 4.38
C ASN A 300 -2.33 0.30 3.54
N ASP A 301 -1.22 0.97 3.21
CA ASP A 301 -1.18 2.14 2.34
C ASP A 301 -1.71 1.83 0.92
N GLU A 302 -1.77 0.54 0.54
CA GLU A 302 -2.38 0.06 -0.69
C GLU A 302 -3.91 -0.10 -0.63
N MET A 303 -4.52 0.01 0.57
CA MET A 303 -5.98 -0.04 0.69
C MET A 303 -6.58 1.30 0.27
N LYS A 304 -7.62 1.23 -0.56
CA LYS A 304 -8.39 2.39 -0.98
C LYS A 304 -8.99 3.08 0.25
N HIS A 305 -8.89 4.40 0.32
CA HIS A 305 -9.41 5.23 1.42
C HIS A 305 -8.82 4.97 2.82
N SER A 306 -7.67 4.29 2.92
CA SER A 306 -7.00 4.01 4.21
C SER A 306 -6.72 5.28 5.03
N ASN A 307 -6.16 6.31 4.41
CA ASN A 307 -5.86 7.59 5.07
C ASN A 307 -7.12 8.33 5.53
N GLN A 308 -8.19 8.29 4.73
CA GLN A 308 -9.46 8.93 5.08
C GLN A 308 -10.11 8.23 6.27
N LEU A 309 -10.08 6.89 6.29
CA LEU A 309 -10.55 6.13 7.45
C LEU A 309 -9.78 6.49 8.72
N LEU A 310 -8.46 6.57 8.65
CA LEU A 310 -7.64 6.97 9.79
C LEU A 310 -7.96 8.39 10.26
N ALA A 311 -8.15 9.34 9.33
CA ALA A 311 -8.52 10.71 9.67
C ALA A 311 -9.88 10.75 10.41
N VAL A 312 -10.92 10.11 9.85
CA VAL A 312 -12.26 10.11 10.46
C VAL A 312 -12.27 9.41 11.81
N LEU A 313 -11.56 8.28 11.96
CA LEU A 313 -11.46 7.60 13.26
C LEU A 313 -10.72 8.43 14.31
N ASN A 314 -9.71 9.22 13.93
CA ASN A 314 -9.06 10.14 14.86
C ASN A 314 -9.98 11.29 15.28
N ASP A 315 -10.75 11.83 14.33
CA ASP A 315 -11.75 12.87 14.62
C ASP A 315 -12.81 12.34 15.61
N ASP A 316 -13.30 11.12 15.41
CA ASP A 316 -14.24 10.45 16.34
C ASP A 316 -13.66 10.31 17.75
N VAL A 317 -12.38 9.92 17.85
CA VAL A 317 -11.69 9.82 19.13
C VAL A 317 -11.60 11.18 19.84
N ILE A 318 -11.36 12.25 19.10
CA ILE A 318 -11.32 13.61 19.66
C ILE A 318 -12.71 14.02 20.18
N VAL A 319 -13.76 13.82 19.38
CA VAL A 319 -15.15 14.16 19.74
C VAL A 319 -15.63 13.35 20.95
N ASN A 320 -15.34 12.05 21.00
CA ASN A 320 -15.74 11.20 22.11
C ASN A 320 -14.98 11.56 23.40
N LYS A 321 -13.70 11.93 23.31
CA LYS A 321 -12.93 12.43 24.46
C LYS A 321 -13.48 13.74 25.01
N SER A 322 -13.94 14.66 24.17
CA SER A 322 -14.57 15.90 24.64
C SER A 322 -15.94 15.69 25.30
N ASN A 323 -16.65 14.63 24.93
CA ASN A 323 -17.97 14.31 25.48
C ASN A 323 -17.92 13.44 26.74
N THR A 324 -16.76 12.87 27.08
CA THR A 324 -16.58 12.11 28.31
C THR A 324 -16.27 13.10 29.44
N PRO A 325 -17.16 13.29 30.44
CA PRO A 325 -16.87 14.18 31.56
C PRO A 325 -15.58 13.73 32.24
N ALA A 326 -14.68 14.68 32.51
CA ALA A 326 -13.46 14.39 33.25
C ALA A 326 -13.85 13.73 34.57
N GLU A 327 -13.47 12.45 34.76
CA GLU A 327 -13.72 11.71 35.99
C GLU A 327 -13.18 12.55 37.16
N SER A 328 -14.11 13.06 37.96
CA SER A 328 -13.89 13.88 39.16
C SER A 328 -13.49 13.03 40.35
#